data_AF-A0A6H2HA40-F1
#
_entry.id   AF-A0A6H2HA40-F1
#
_cell.length_a   1.000
_cell.length_b   1.000
_cell.length_c   1.000
_cell.angle_alpha   90.00
_cell.angle_beta   90.00
_cell.angle_gamma   90.00
#
_symmetry.space_group_name_H-M   'P 1'
#
loop_
_entity.id
_entity.type
_entity.pdbx_description
1 polymer ?
#
loop_
_entity_poly.entity_id
_entity_poly.type
_entity_poly.pdbx_seq_one_letter_code
_entity_poly.pdbx_strand_id
1 'polypeptide(L)'
;MKLNPNRIWATAAWSAGRGKGLGGSSLINGMCYIRGNAMDYDGWAQRAGLEDWSYADCLPYFRKAETRDIGANDYHGDSGPLSVTTPKGGQQRFV
;
A
#
# COMPACT_ATOMS: atom_id res chain seq x y z
N MET A 1 -0.25 -7.64 -35.08
CA MET A 1 -0.07 -8.88 -34.29
C MET A 1 -0.60 -8.62 -32.87
N LYS A 2 -1.84 -8.99 -32.56
CA LYS A 2 -2.43 -8.78 -31.21
C LYS A 2 -2.11 -10.00 -30.36
N LEU A 3 -1.39 -9.81 -29.24
CA LEU A 3 -1.12 -10.88 -28.28
C LEU A 3 -2.45 -11.38 -27.69
N ASN A 4 -2.65 -12.70 -27.68
CA ASN A 4 -3.79 -13.31 -26.98
C ASN A 4 -3.46 -13.36 -25.48
N PRO A 5 -4.16 -12.60 -24.62
CA PRO A 5 -3.87 -12.52 -23.19
C PRO A 5 -4.02 -13.85 -22.45
N ASN A 6 -4.72 -14.83 -23.04
CA ASN A 6 -4.91 -16.16 -22.44
C ASN A 6 -3.74 -17.12 -22.70
N ARG A 7 -2.72 -16.73 -23.48
CA ARG A 7 -1.58 -17.62 -23.83
C ARG A 7 -0.35 -17.48 -22.94
N ILE A 8 -0.23 -16.39 -22.19
CA ILE A 8 0.96 -16.10 -21.39
C ILE A 8 1.05 -16.95 -20.10
N TRP A 9 -0.08 -17.46 -19.61
CA TRP A 9 -0.15 -18.23 -18.35
C TRP A 9 -0.89 -19.58 -18.49
N ALA A 10 -1.16 -20.02 -19.73
CA ALA A 10 -2.09 -21.10 -20.03
C ALA A 10 -1.77 -22.46 -19.39
N THR A 11 -0.54 -22.67 -18.91
CA THR A 11 -0.08 -23.94 -18.33
C THR A 11 0.28 -23.86 -16.85
N ALA A 12 0.21 -22.68 -16.23
CA ALA A 12 0.59 -22.49 -14.83
C ALA A 12 -0.66 -22.22 -13.97
N ALA A 13 -0.93 -23.11 -13.01
CA ALA A 13 -1.91 -22.85 -11.97
C ALA A 13 -1.32 -21.83 -10.98
N TRP A 14 -1.90 -20.64 -10.92
CA TRP A 14 -1.51 -19.58 -9.98
C TRP A 14 -2.24 -19.75 -8.65
N SER A 15 -1.50 -19.74 -7.54
CA SER A 15 -2.08 -19.69 -6.20
C SER A 15 -2.22 -18.24 -5.74
N ALA A 16 -3.46 -17.79 -5.54
CA ALA A 16 -3.77 -16.48 -5.00
C ALA A 16 -4.15 -16.59 -3.51
N GLY A 17 -3.15 -16.61 -2.62
CA GLY A 17 -3.35 -16.69 -1.17
C GLY A 17 -4.20 -15.52 -0.64
N ARG A 18 -5.21 -15.83 0.18
CA ARG A 18 -6.07 -14.85 0.85
C ARG A 18 -6.22 -15.23 2.33
N GLY A 19 -6.01 -14.27 3.23
CA GLY A 19 -6.15 -14.49 4.67
C GLY A 19 -7.62 -14.73 5.04
N LYS A 20 -7.88 -15.76 5.85
CA LYS A 20 -9.22 -16.13 6.35
C LYS A 20 -9.21 -16.14 7.89
N GLY A 21 -9.33 -14.95 8.47
CA GLY A 21 -9.30 -14.73 9.92
C GLY A 21 -9.51 -13.24 10.25
N LEU A 22 -9.56 -12.88 11.53
CA LEU A 22 -9.68 -11.49 11.96
C LEU A 22 -8.44 -10.69 11.53
N GLY A 23 -8.62 -9.68 10.68
CA GLY A 23 -7.51 -8.94 10.03
C GLY A 23 -7.27 -9.35 8.57
N GLY A 24 -7.89 -10.44 8.09
CA GLY A 24 -7.89 -10.82 6.68
C GLY A 24 -6.49 -11.02 6.10
N SER A 25 -6.25 -10.50 4.90
CA SER A 25 -4.93 -10.59 4.25
C SER A 25 -3.83 -9.82 4.98
N SER A 26 -4.16 -8.86 5.85
CA SER A 26 -3.16 -8.13 6.63
C SER A 26 -2.41 -9.02 7.62
N LEU A 27 -2.98 -10.18 7.99
CA LEU A 27 -2.31 -11.19 8.83
C LEU A 27 -1.18 -11.94 8.11
N ILE A 28 -1.19 -11.98 6.78
CA ILE A 28 -0.29 -12.80 5.96
C ILE A 28 0.49 -11.98 4.94
N ASN A 29 0.43 -10.64 5.02
CA ASN A 29 1.11 -9.76 4.07
C ASN A 29 2.63 -9.70 4.38
N GLY A 30 3.40 -9.08 3.48
CA GLY A 30 4.85 -8.89 3.68
C GLY A 30 5.23 -7.75 4.64
N MET A 31 4.27 -7.17 5.37
CA MET A 31 4.42 -6.03 6.29
C MET A 31 5.01 -4.75 5.66
N CYS A 32 5.14 -4.68 4.34
CA CYS A 32 5.55 -3.47 3.63
C CYS A 32 4.42 -2.44 3.62
N TYR A 33 4.67 -1.28 4.21
CA TYR A 33 3.78 -0.13 4.13
C TYR A 33 4.25 0.84 3.03
N ILE A 34 3.48 0.92 1.94
CA ILE A 34 3.79 1.76 0.77
C ILE A 34 2.51 2.49 0.37
N ARG A 35 2.59 3.80 0.15
CA ARG A 35 1.50 4.61 -0.42
C ARG A 35 1.63 4.64 -1.94
N GLY A 36 0.52 4.89 -2.63
CA GLY A 36 0.54 5.10 -4.09
C GLY A 36 1.32 6.36 -4.50
N ASN A 37 1.67 6.46 -5.78
CA ASN A 37 2.21 7.70 -6.32
C ASN A 37 1.11 8.75 -6.39
N ALA A 38 1.43 10.04 -6.20
CA ALA A 38 0.44 11.12 -6.30
C ALA A 38 -0.36 11.08 -7.62
N MET A 39 0.31 10.77 -8.74
CA MET A 39 -0.32 10.68 -10.06
C MET A 39 -1.37 9.56 -10.15
N ASP A 40 -1.27 8.50 -9.34
CA ASP A 40 -2.28 7.44 -9.32
C ASP A 40 -3.61 7.99 -8.79
N TYR A 41 -3.56 8.77 -7.72
CA TYR A 41 -4.72 9.41 -7.08
C TYR A 41 -5.27 10.56 -7.93
N ASP A 42 -4.39 11.40 -8.48
CA ASP A 42 -4.80 12.48 -9.37
C ASP A 42 -5.40 11.94 -10.68
N GLY A 43 -4.95 10.76 -11.12
CA GLY A 43 -5.58 10.02 -12.22
C GLY A 43 -6.96 9.45 -11.87
N TRP A 44 -7.22 9.13 -10.59
CA TRP A 44 -8.56 8.75 -10.13
C TRP A 44 -9.49 9.95 -10.08
N ALA A 45 -8.99 11.10 -9.62
CA ALA A 45 -9.76 12.35 -9.53
C ALA A 45 -10.29 12.86 -10.88
N GLN A 46 -9.72 12.40 -12.00
CA GLN A 46 -10.23 12.69 -13.34
C GLN A 46 -11.49 11.89 -13.72
N ARG A 47 -11.89 10.90 -12.92
CA ARG A 47 -13.05 10.04 -13.18
C ARG A 47 -14.27 10.58 -12.44
N ALA A 48 -15.42 10.55 -13.12
CA ALA A 48 -16.69 10.94 -12.54
C ALA A 48 -17.00 10.15 -11.25
N GLY A 49 -17.31 10.86 -10.17
CA GLY A 49 -17.61 10.31 -8.85
C GLY A 49 -16.39 10.02 -7.97
N LEU A 50 -15.18 10.35 -8.43
CA LEU A 50 -13.92 10.23 -7.69
C LEU A 50 -13.17 11.55 -7.56
N GLU A 51 -13.82 12.69 -7.83
CA GLU A 51 -13.19 14.01 -7.91
C GLU A 51 -12.42 14.37 -6.62
N ASP A 52 -12.94 13.96 -5.46
CA ASP A 52 -12.34 14.19 -4.14
C ASP A 52 -11.33 13.08 -3.72
N TRP A 53 -10.80 12.32 -4.68
CA TRP A 53 -9.77 11.29 -4.46
C TRP A 53 -8.39 11.72 -4.96
N SER A 54 -8.15 13.02 -5.14
CA SER A 54 -6.81 13.52 -5.46
C SER A 54 -5.82 13.18 -4.34
N TYR A 55 -4.51 13.25 -4.63
CA TYR A 55 -3.52 13.01 -3.58
C TYR A 55 -3.67 13.98 -2.40
N ALA A 56 -4.02 15.23 -2.69
CA ALA A 56 -4.21 16.27 -1.69
C ALA A 56 -5.41 15.96 -0.76
N ASP A 57 -6.51 15.45 -1.32
CA ASP A 57 -7.71 15.08 -0.54
C ASP A 57 -7.45 13.83 0.31
N CYS A 58 -6.64 12.89 -0.19
CA CYS A 58 -6.27 11.68 0.53
C CYS A 58 -5.24 11.94 1.65
N LEU A 59 -4.39 12.97 1.50
CA LEU A 59 -3.23 13.19 2.38
C LEU A 59 -3.58 13.31 3.88
N PRO A 60 -4.63 14.04 4.30
CA PRO A 60 -5.05 14.07 5.70
C PRO A 60 -5.34 12.69 6.28
N TYR A 61 -5.91 11.77 5.48
CA TYR A 61 -6.23 10.42 5.90
C TYR A 61 -4.98 9.54 6.01
N PHE A 62 -4.02 9.68 5.09
CA PHE A 62 -2.74 8.98 5.20
C PHE A 62 -1.99 9.39 6.45
N ARG A 63 -1.95 10.68 6.77
CA ARG A 63 -1.37 11.18 8.02
C ARG A 63 -2.11 10.65 9.24
N LYS A 64 -3.45 10.65 9.23
CA LYS A 64 -4.27 10.14 10.34
C LYS A 64 -4.09 8.63 10.57
N ALA A 65 -3.77 7.86 9.53
CA ALA A 65 -3.70 6.40 9.61
C ALA A 65 -2.44 5.89 10.33
N GLU A 66 -1.32 6.60 10.22
CA GLU A 66 -0.01 6.09 10.66
C GLU A 66 0.56 6.81 11.90
N THR A 67 1.40 6.08 12.62
CA THR A 67 2.40 6.61 13.56
C THR A 67 3.77 6.23 13.03
N ARG A 68 4.44 7.19 12.38
CA ARG A 68 5.78 7.01 11.85
C ARG A 68 6.84 7.14 12.94
N ASP A 69 7.76 6.18 12.99
CA ASP A 69 8.78 6.07 14.04
C ASP A 69 9.79 7.21 14.13
N ILE A 70 10.01 7.96 13.04
CA ILE A 70 10.89 9.14 13.04
C ILE A 70 10.14 10.47 13.12
N GLY A 71 8.84 10.43 13.43
CA GLY A 71 7.98 11.61 13.60
C GLY A 71 7.25 12.07 12.34
N ALA A 72 6.29 12.98 12.55
CA ALA A 72 5.49 13.59 11.51
C ALA A 72 6.26 14.61 10.66
N ASN A 73 5.75 14.89 9.46
CA ASN A 73 6.18 15.98 8.60
C ASN A 73 4.99 16.46 7.74
N ASP A 74 5.21 17.20 6.66
CA ASP A 74 4.14 17.66 5.77
C ASP A 74 3.32 16.52 5.14
N TYR A 75 3.91 15.33 5.03
CA TYR A 75 3.30 14.17 4.38
C TYR A 75 2.94 13.03 5.33
N HIS A 76 3.57 12.94 6.50
CA HIS A 76 3.49 11.81 7.42
C HIS A 76 2.91 12.19 8.78
N GLY A 77 2.19 11.26 9.40
CA GLY A 77 1.64 11.41 10.75
C GLY A 77 2.43 10.61 11.80
N ASP A 78 2.23 10.95 13.07
CA ASP A 78 2.90 10.34 14.22
C ASP A 78 1.92 9.99 15.36
N SER A 79 0.62 10.00 15.08
CA SER A 79 -0.43 9.78 16.08
C SER A 79 -1.52 8.81 15.64
N GLY A 80 -1.39 8.22 14.46
CA GLY A 80 -2.35 7.25 13.91
C GLY A 80 -2.21 5.84 14.49
N PRO A 81 -3.21 4.98 14.33
CA PRO A 81 -3.22 3.66 14.96
C PRO A 81 -2.20 2.67 14.37
N LEU A 82 -1.68 2.90 13.15
CA LEU A 82 -0.75 2.00 12.50
C LEU A 82 0.70 2.42 12.76
N SER A 83 1.43 1.67 13.59
CA SER A 83 2.87 1.88 13.78
C SER A 83 3.65 1.52 12.50
N VAL A 84 4.38 2.49 11.94
CA VAL A 84 5.21 2.34 10.74
C VAL A 84 6.66 2.61 11.10
N THR A 85 7.52 1.61 10.90
CA THR A 85 8.94 1.67 11.26
C THR A 85 9.84 1.74 10.03
N THR A 86 10.83 2.61 10.09
CA THR A 86 11.90 2.67 9.10
C THR A 86 12.86 1.50 9.33
N PRO A 87 13.29 0.76 8.28
CA PRO A 87 14.27 -0.30 8.43
C PRO A 87 15.55 0.24 9.09
N LYS A 88 15.90 -0.31 10.26
CA LYS A 88 17.15 0.03 10.95
C LYS A 88 18.27 -0.82 10.38
N GLY A 89 19.26 -0.17 9.75
CA GLY A 89 20.46 -0.86 9.28
C GLY A 89 21.19 -1.51 10.45
N GLY A 90 21.17 -2.85 10.55
CA GLY A 90 21.91 -3.57 11.59
C GLY A 90 21.36 -4.93 12.03
N GLN A 91 20.21 -5.40 11.53
CA GLN A 91 19.60 -6.65 12.01
C GLN A 91 19.44 -7.70 10.91
N GLN A 92 20.55 -8.10 10.29
CA GLN A 92 20.67 -9.40 9.64
C GLN A 92 22.06 -9.97 9.93
N ARG A 93 22.30 -10.33 11.19
CA ARG A 93 23.24 -11.40 11.51
C ARG A 93 22.39 -12.61 11.77
N PHE A 94 22.13 -13.36 10.71
CA PHE A 94 21.68 -14.74 10.88
C PHE A 94 22.83 -15.47 11.56
N VAL A 95 22.52 -16.10 12.70
CA VAL A 95 23.31 -17.19 13.27
C VAL A 95 23.45 -18.32 12.26
#